data_AF-C6X554-F1
#
_entry.id   AF-C6X554-F1
#
_cell.length_a   1.000
_cell.length_b   1.000
_cell.length_c   1.000
_cell.angle_alpha   90.00
_cell.angle_beta   90.00
_cell.angle_gamma   90.00
#
_symmetry.space_group_name_H-M   'P 1'
#
loop_
_entity.id
_entity.type
_entity.pdbx_description
1 polymer ?
#
loop_
_entity_poly.entity_id
_entity_poly.type
_entity_poly.pdbx_seq_one_letter_code
_entity_poly.pdbx_strand_id
1 'polypeptide(L)'
;MKKKGTKDLSSRLFPKQKILIKSASIDMSIHKINFKLLYLTVFIIFTFCQSKSETEIIRRSDRSPGLAAQSVETREKDFRQSEKTVGNPTPASTETTKTPYLVYKVVDGDTFWMRDQNNLETKVRLIGIDGPETRNTRKKKKGYYGNEAKVYLQSLILDRYVFIEQDVRSRDQYGRLLAYVYTENNLFVNADLIANGYAVIMSVPPNVKHQDEFFNLQQQARKNRAGMWGRE
;
A
#
# COMPACT_ATOMS: atom_id res chain seq x y z
N MET A 1 -62.59 38.50 11.58
CA MET A 1 -61.37 38.73 10.79
C MET A 1 -61.42 37.92 9.51
N LYS A 2 -61.28 38.59 8.35
CA LYS A 2 -61.33 38.01 7.00
C LYS A 2 -60.11 37.10 6.74
N LYS A 3 -60.30 35.91 6.18
CA LYS A 3 -59.28 35.28 5.32
C LYS A 3 -59.86 35.10 3.91
N LYS A 4 -59.25 35.84 2.98
CA LYS A 4 -59.45 35.77 1.54
C LYS A 4 -58.85 34.46 1.01
N GLY A 5 -59.48 33.87 0.00
CA GLY A 5 -58.91 32.78 -0.77
C GLY A 5 -57.91 33.25 -1.83
N THR A 6 -57.16 32.30 -2.37
CA THR A 6 -56.50 32.38 -3.69
C THR A 6 -56.48 30.98 -4.30
N LYS A 7 -56.92 30.92 -5.56
CA LYS A 7 -56.91 29.80 -6.49
C LYS A 7 -55.48 29.60 -7.03
N ASP A 8 -55.14 28.38 -7.48
CA ASP A 8 -54.41 28.15 -8.75
C ASP A 8 -54.34 26.64 -9.06
N LEU A 9 -54.94 26.19 -10.16
CA LEU A 9 -54.43 26.15 -11.55
C LEU A 9 -53.56 24.92 -11.83
N SER A 10 -54.25 23.91 -12.37
CA SER A 10 -53.86 23.14 -13.55
C SER A 10 -52.38 23.16 -14.01
N SER A 11 -51.82 21.96 -14.21
CA SER A 11 -51.64 21.39 -15.55
C SER A 11 -50.32 20.60 -15.75
N ARG A 12 -50.44 19.57 -16.59
CA ARG A 12 -49.40 18.92 -17.42
C ARG A 12 -48.55 17.85 -16.73
N LEU A 13 -48.88 16.57 -16.92
CA LEU A 13 -48.47 15.72 -18.05
C LEU A 13 -46.95 15.73 -18.28
N PHE A 14 -46.27 14.71 -17.73
CA PHE A 14 -45.02 14.21 -18.27
C PHE A 14 -45.15 12.70 -18.55
N PRO A 15 -45.02 12.24 -19.81
CA PRO A 15 -45.13 10.83 -20.15
C PRO A 15 -43.88 10.06 -19.68
N LYS A 16 -44.11 8.87 -19.11
CA LYS A 16 -43.05 7.88 -18.83
C LYS A 16 -42.49 7.36 -20.17
N GLN A 17 -41.27 7.74 -20.52
CA GLN A 17 -40.56 7.09 -21.62
C GLN A 17 -40.08 5.70 -21.19
N LYS A 18 -40.60 4.66 -21.86
CA LYS A 18 -40.06 3.30 -21.81
C LYS A 18 -38.78 3.26 -22.64
N ILE A 19 -37.63 3.05 -21.98
CA ILE A 19 -36.37 2.78 -22.66
C ILE A 19 -36.35 1.30 -23.04
N LEU A 20 -36.47 1.03 -24.34
CA LEU A 20 -36.35 -0.29 -24.96
C LEU A 20 -34.86 -0.56 -25.22
N ILE A 21 -34.22 -1.40 -24.40
CA ILE A 21 -32.86 -1.88 -24.64
C ILE A 21 -32.93 -3.06 -25.60
N LYS A 22 -32.56 -2.86 -26.87
CA LYS A 22 -32.30 -3.96 -27.80
C LYS A 22 -30.98 -4.63 -27.42
N SER A 23 -31.02 -5.91 -27.10
CA SER A 23 -29.84 -6.76 -26.92
C SER A 23 -29.17 -7.01 -28.28
N ALA A 24 -27.95 -6.52 -28.45
CA ALA A 24 -27.08 -6.92 -29.55
C ALA A 24 -26.29 -8.17 -29.13
N SER A 25 -26.56 -9.30 -29.76
CA SER A 25 -25.72 -10.50 -29.68
C SER A 25 -24.44 -10.26 -30.48
N ILE A 26 -23.28 -10.35 -29.83
CA ILE A 26 -21.98 -10.38 -30.50
C ILE A 26 -21.51 -11.83 -30.48
N ASP A 27 -21.42 -12.41 -31.67
CA ASP A 27 -20.95 -13.76 -31.93
C ASP A 27 -19.41 -13.80 -31.78
N MET A 28 -18.92 -14.51 -30.76
CA MET A 28 -17.48 -14.70 -30.49
C MET A 28 -17.05 -16.05 -31.03
N SER A 29 -16.79 -16.08 -32.34
CA SER A 29 -16.06 -17.18 -32.99
C SER A 29 -14.78 -16.59 -33.56
N ILE A 30 -13.65 -16.79 -32.87
CA ILE A 30 -12.27 -16.84 -33.39
C ILE A 30 -11.33 -17.13 -32.21
N HIS A 31 -10.75 -18.34 -32.19
CA HIS A 31 -9.38 -18.68 -31.78
C HIS A 31 -9.28 -20.17 -31.40
N LYS A 32 -9.26 -21.03 -32.41
CA LYS A 32 -8.56 -22.32 -32.33
C LYS A 32 -7.13 -22.13 -32.85
N ILE A 33 -6.27 -21.55 -32.01
CA ILE A 33 -4.83 -21.48 -32.30
C ILE A 33 -4.15 -22.63 -31.52
N ASN A 34 -3.46 -23.50 -32.25
CA ASN A 34 -2.91 -24.77 -31.79
C ASN A 34 -1.82 -24.60 -30.71
N PHE A 35 -2.19 -24.86 -29.46
CA PHE A 35 -1.34 -24.77 -28.27
C PHE A 35 -0.19 -25.80 -28.19
N LYS A 36 -0.15 -26.80 -29.10
CA LYS A 36 0.85 -27.88 -29.08
C LYS A 36 2.26 -27.46 -29.52
N LEU A 37 2.42 -26.37 -30.26
CA LEU A 37 3.73 -25.98 -30.80
C LEU A 37 4.56 -25.09 -29.86
N LEU A 38 3.93 -24.43 -28.88
CA LEU A 38 4.61 -23.55 -27.92
C LEU A 38 5.27 -24.31 -26.76
N TYR A 39 4.77 -25.51 -26.43
CA TYR A 39 5.29 -26.32 -25.32
C TYR A 39 6.63 -27.00 -25.64
N LEU A 40 6.95 -27.23 -26.93
CA LEU A 40 8.15 -27.95 -27.33
C LEU A 40 9.43 -27.09 -27.23
N THR A 41 9.30 -25.75 -27.31
CA THR A 41 10.46 -24.83 -27.24
C THR A 41 10.85 -24.46 -25.81
N VAL A 42 9.90 -24.44 -24.87
CA VAL A 42 10.16 -24.17 -23.45
C VAL A 42 10.92 -25.32 -22.76
N PHE A 43 10.75 -26.56 -23.22
CA PHE A 43 11.39 -27.74 -22.61
C PHE A 43 12.90 -27.84 -22.91
N ILE A 44 13.36 -27.31 -24.06
CA ILE A 44 14.78 -27.34 -24.45
C ILE A 44 15.61 -26.36 -23.61
N ILE A 45 15.02 -25.23 -23.19
CA ILE A 45 15.71 -24.20 -22.40
C ILE A 45 15.90 -24.65 -20.94
N PHE A 46 14.99 -25.46 -20.39
CA PHE A 46 15.05 -25.88 -18.99
C PHE A 46 16.15 -26.94 -18.70
N THR A 47 16.51 -27.75 -19.69
CA THR A 47 17.49 -28.85 -19.50
C THR A 47 18.96 -28.36 -19.50
N PHE A 48 19.25 -27.15 -19.99
CA PHE A 48 20.63 -26.65 -20.08
C PHE A 48 21.13 -25.87 -18.84
N CYS A 49 20.26 -25.66 -17.84
CA CYS A 49 20.58 -24.83 -16.66
C CYS A 49 20.86 -25.63 -15.38
N GLN A 50 21.35 -26.87 -15.50
CA GLN A 50 21.93 -27.63 -14.39
C GLN A 50 23.30 -28.19 -14.75
N SER A 51 24.30 -27.33 -14.88
CA SER A 51 25.68 -27.80 -14.73
C SER A 51 26.57 -26.68 -14.18
N LYS A 52 27.19 -27.01 -13.03
CA LYS A 52 28.45 -26.48 -12.47
C LYS A 52 28.39 -25.20 -11.63
N SER A 53 28.40 -25.41 -10.30
CA SER A 53 29.24 -24.63 -9.39
C SER A 53 29.63 -25.49 -8.19
N GLU A 54 30.82 -26.08 -8.22
CA GLU A 54 31.55 -26.57 -7.05
C GLU A 54 32.97 -26.00 -7.07
N THR A 55 33.59 -25.95 -5.88
CA THR A 55 34.94 -25.50 -5.48
C THR A 55 35.04 -24.00 -5.15
N GLU A 56 35.67 -23.53 -4.06
CA GLU A 56 36.66 -24.14 -3.17
C GLU A 56 36.72 -23.43 -1.80
N ILE A 57 37.08 -24.19 -0.75
CA ILE A 57 37.26 -23.78 0.64
C ILE A 57 38.71 -23.33 0.86
N ILE A 58 38.93 -22.15 1.46
CA ILE A 58 40.24 -21.77 2.02
C ILE A 58 40.09 -21.46 3.52
N ARG A 59 40.71 -22.32 4.34
CA ARG A 59 41.01 -22.13 5.76
C ARG A 59 42.32 -21.37 5.95
N ARG A 60 42.36 -20.33 6.79
CA ARG A 60 43.48 -19.97 7.70
C ARG A 60 42.88 -19.18 8.88
N SER A 61 42.79 -19.71 10.09
CA SER A 61 43.87 -19.92 11.09
C SER A 61 44.40 -18.62 11.71
N ASP A 62 43.83 -18.27 12.86
CA ASP A 62 44.42 -17.71 14.09
C ASP A 62 45.73 -16.90 14.02
N ARG A 63 45.65 -15.66 14.54
CA ARG A 63 46.47 -15.20 15.68
C ARG A 63 46.08 -13.81 16.19
N SER A 64 45.58 -13.75 17.43
CA SER A 64 45.77 -12.62 18.34
C SER A 64 47.14 -12.74 19.02
N PRO A 65 47.81 -11.62 19.31
CA PRO A 65 47.96 -11.14 20.70
C PRO A 65 47.73 -9.61 20.74
N GLY A 66 47.37 -8.92 21.81
CA GLY A 66 47.63 -9.10 23.24
C GLY A 66 47.88 -7.69 23.80
N LEU A 67 47.10 -7.33 24.83
CA LEU A 67 47.31 -6.31 25.87
C LEU A 67 48.48 -5.30 25.71
N ALA A 68 48.15 -4.00 25.78
CA ALA A 68 48.83 -3.05 26.67
C ALA A 68 47.98 -1.79 26.86
N ALA A 69 47.64 -1.52 28.12
CA ALA A 69 47.15 -0.24 28.60
C ALA A 69 48.32 0.75 28.71
N GLN A 70 48.10 2.03 28.40
CA GLN A 70 48.47 3.14 29.30
C GLN A 70 47.99 4.50 28.79
N SER A 71 47.38 5.20 29.74
CA SER A 71 47.22 6.66 29.90
C SER A 71 48.31 7.51 29.26
N VAL A 72 47.94 8.65 28.65
CA VAL A 72 48.51 9.98 28.95
C VAL A 72 47.53 11.05 28.45
N GLU A 73 47.19 11.92 29.38
CA GLU A 73 46.50 13.21 29.29
C GLU A 73 47.37 14.27 28.60
N THR A 74 46.82 15.10 27.71
CA THR A 74 46.89 16.59 27.75
C THR A 74 46.66 17.27 26.38
N ARG A 75 46.12 18.48 26.50
CA ARG A 75 46.22 19.67 25.62
C ARG A 75 45.11 19.92 24.60
N GLU A 76 44.15 20.73 25.06
CA GLU A 76 43.62 21.88 24.31
C GLU A 76 44.75 22.70 23.66
N LYS A 77 44.55 23.08 22.39
CA LYS A 77 44.58 24.48 21.94
C LYS A 77 44.22 24.61 20.47
N ASP A 78 43.14 25.36 20.24
CA ASP A 78 43.01 26.44 19.25
C ASP A 78 43.84 26.35 17.96
N PHE A 79 43.17 26.05 16.85
CA PHE A 79 43.60 26.60 15.56
C PHE A 79 42.41 26.88 14.62
N ARG A 80 42.13 28.18 14.52
CA ARG A 80 41.53 28.96 13.41
C ARG A 80 40.64 28.23 12.40
N GLN A 81 39.37 28.66 12.39
CA GLN A 81 38.55 28.77 11.20
C GLN A 81 39.32 29.40 10.04
N SER A 82 39.46 28.65 8.95
CA SER A 82 39.58 29.21 7.60
C SER A 82 38.31 28.86 6.85
N GLU A 83 37.43 29.85 6.67
CA GLU A 83 36.41 29.82 5.64
C GLU A 83 37.08 29.61 4.29
N LYS A 84 36.80 28.47 3.65
CA LYS A 84 37.10 28.26 2.24
C LYS A 84 35.81 27.87 1.55
N THR A 85 35.27 28.84 0.84
CA THR A 85 34.24 28.75 -0.18
C THR A 85 34.52 27.59 -1.12
N VAL A 86 33.70 26.54 -1.02
CA VAL A 86 33.57 25.50 -2.05
C VAL A 86 32.11 25.53 -2.48
N GLY A 87 31.88 25.98 -3.70
CA GLY A 87 30.56 25.96 -4.32
C GLY A 87 30.02 24.53 -4.30
N ASN A 88 28.90 24.35 -3.60
CA ASN A 88 28.18 23.10 -3.61
C ASN A 88 27.73 22.82 -5.05
N PRO A 89 28.13 21.72 -5.69
CA PRO A 89 27.40 21.25 -6.86
C PRO A 89 26.01 20.87 -6.34
N THR A 90 25.00 21.59 -6.81
CA THR A 90 23.59 21.20 -6.67
C THR A 90 23.49 19.72 -7.02
N PRO A 91 23.14 18.82 -6.07
CA PRO A 91 22.90 17.44 -6.44
C PRO A 91 21.65 17.47 -7.31
N ALA A 92 21.83 17.19 -8.60
CA ALA A 92 20.74 16.93 -9.50
C ALA A 92 19.88 15.84 -8.84
N SER A 93 18.69 16.23 -8.38
CA SER A 93 17.72 15.35 -7.78
C SER A 93 17.29 14.37 -8.87
N THR A 94 17.82 13.16 -8.83
CA THR A 94 17.33 12.03 -9.61
C THR A 94 15.91 11.75 -9.14
N GLU A 95 14.94 12.42 -9.75
CA GLU A 95 13.52 12.17 -9.58
C GLU A 95 13.25 10.74 -10.05
N THR A 96 13.35 9.81 -9.11
CA THR A 96 12.99 8.41 -9.33
C THR A 96 11.49 8.39 -9.45
N THR A 97 10.99 8.43 -10.68
CA THR A 97 9.56 8.38 -11.00
C THR A 97 8.98 7.10 -10.41
N LYS A 98 8.14 7.25 -9.38
CA LYS A 98 7.44 6.11 -8.76
C LYS A 98 6.43 5.55 -9.76
N THR A 99 6.38 4.23 -9.92
CA THR A 99 5.41 3.57 -10.80
C THR A 99 4.02 3.55 -10.15
N PRO A 100 2.96 4.03 -10.83
CA PRO A 100 1.60 3.97 -10.32
C PRO A 100 0.95 2.59 -10.54
N TYR A 101 0.05 2.20 -9.62
CA TYR A 101 -0.74 0.97 -9.68
C TYR A 101 -2.23 1.27 -9.59
N LEU A 102 -3.05 0.66 -10.44
CA LEU A 102 -4.50 0.86 -10.42
C LEU A 102 -5.16 -0.06 -9.39
N VAL A 103 -5.86 0.52 -8.42
CA VAL A 103 -6.68 -0.24 -7.47
C VAL A 103 -8.06 -0.53 -8.06
N TYR A 104 -8.43 -1.80 -8.13
CA TYR A 104 -9.71 -2.21 -8.74
C TYR A 104 -10.64 -2.96 -7.76
N LYS A 105 -10.18 -3.28 -6.55
CA LYS A 105 -11.01 -3.96 -5.55
C LYS A 105 -10.48 -3.74 -4.13
N VAL A 106 -11.37 -3.33 -3.23
CA VAL A 106 -11.10 -3.29 -1.78
C VAL A 106 -11.77 -4.47 -1.10
N VAL A 107 -11.01 -5.21 -0.28
CA VAL A 107 -11.48 -6.41 0.40
C VAL A 107 -12.15 -6.03 1.73
N ASP A 108 -11.41 -5.30 2.56
CA ASP A 108 -11.75 -4.85 3.92
C ASP A 108 -10.98 -3.54 4.24
N GLY A 109 -10.85 -3.16 5.52
CA GLY A 109 -10.23 -1.90 5.93
C GLY A 109 -8.71 -1.81 5.78
N ASP A 110 -8.02 -2.89 5.39
CA ASP A 110 -6.55 -2.90 5.26
C ASP A 110 -6.00 -3.70 4.08
N THR A 111 -6.89 -4.34 3.30
CA THR A 111 -6.53 -5.22 2.21
C THR A 111 -7.25 -4.82 0.93
N PHE A 112 -6.50 -4.72 -0.17
CA PHE A 112 -7.04 -4.42 -1.50
C PHE A 112 -6.29 -5.18 -2.60
N TRP A 113 -6.78 -5.08 -3.83
CA TRP A 113 -6.13 -5.56 -5.03
C TRP A 113 -5.82 -4.39 -5.96
N MET A 114 -4.64 -4.46 -6.54
CA MET A 114 -4.17 -3.54 -7.56
C MET A 114 -3.64 -4.30 -8.77
N ARG A 115 -3.46 -3.60 -9.89
CA ARG A 115 -2.77 -4.10 -11.07
C ARG A 115 -1.75 -3.09 -11.59
N ASP A 116 -0.67 -3.60 -12.13
CA ASP A 116 0.34 -2.78 -12.81
C ASP A 116 -0.06 -2.50 -14.28
N GLN A 117 0.83 -1.84 -15.02
CA GLN A 117 0.64 -1.51 -16.44
C GLN A 117 0.52 -2.76 -17.34
N ASN A 118 1.01 -3.92 -16.88
CA ASN A 118 0.93 -5.20 -17.59
C ASN A 118 -0.30 -6.03 -17.17
N ASN A 119 -1.23 -5.44 -16.42
CA ASN A 119 -2.40 -6.10 -15.83
C ASN A 119 -2.06 -7.23 -14.83
N LEU A 120 -0.86 -7.23 -14.25
CA LEU A 120 -0.53 -8.19 -13.20
C LEU A 120 -1.26 -7.84 -11.90
N GLU A 121 -2.20 -8.69 -11.51
CA GLU A 121 -2.95 -8.52 -10.27
C GLU A 121 -2.11 -8.85 -9.03
N THR A 122 -2.07 -7.93 -8.07
CA THR A 122 -1.38 -8.10 -6.80
C THR A 122 -2.31 -7.74 -5.65
N LYS A 123 -2.46 -8.67 -4.70
CA LYS A 123 -3.15 -8.43 -3.43
C LYS A 123 -2.19 -7.75 -2.45
N VAL A 124 -2.63 -6.65 -1.86
CA VAL A 124 -1.84 -5.81 -0.95
C VAL A 124 -2.44 -5.84 0.46
N ARG A 125 -1.58 -5.90 1.48
CA ARG A 125 -1.91 -5.69 2.89
C ARG A 125 -1.13 -4.47 3.38
N LEU A 126 -1.86 -3.50 3.92
CA LEU A 126 -1.26 -2.27 4.47
C LEU A 126 -0.36 -2.59 5.66
N ILE A 127 0.88 -2.08 5.67
CA ILE A 127 1.82 -2.27 6.77
C ILE A 127 1.42 -1.40 7.98
N GLY A 128 1.64 -1.93 9.19
CA GLY A 128 1.57 -1.17 10.44
C GLY A 128 0.16 -0.91 10.97
N ILE A 129 -0.87 -1.38 10.27
CA ILE A 129 -2.28 -1.17 10.66
C ILE A 129 -3.07 -2.49 10.63
N ASP A 130 -4.18 -2.58 11.35
CA ASP A 130 -5.18 -3.65 11.24
C ASP A 130 -6.58 -3.02 11.12
N GLY A 131 -7.26 -3.33 10.02
CA GLY A 131 -8.61 -2.88 9.73
C GLY A 131 -9.63 -3.89 10.27
N PRO A 132 -10.79 -3.46 10.80
CA PRO A 132 -11.79 -4.41 11.26
C PRO A 132 -12.36 -5.25 10.10
N GLU A 133 -12.48 -6.56 10.31
CA GLU A 133 -12.95 -7.51 9.30
C GLU A 133 -14.40 -7.24 8.86
N THR A 134 -14.71 -7.34 7.57
CA THR A 134 -16.06 -7.03 7.03
C THR A 134 -17.06 -8.17 7.17
N ARG A 135 -16.61 -9.41 7.35
CA ARG A 135 -17.46 -10.59 7.50
C ARG A 135 -16.83 -11.63 8.42
N ASN A 136 -17.67 -12.56 8.89
CA ASN A 136 -17.19 -13.76 9.54
C ASN A 136 -16.45 -14.66 8.54
N THR A 137 -15.29 -15.15 8.94
CA THR A 137 -14.53 -16.21 8.27
C THR A 137 -14.35 -17.37 9.23
N ARG A 138 -13.75 -18.47 8.77
CA ARG A 138 -13.41 -19.61 9.65
C ARG A 138 -12.45 -19.22 10.78
N LYS A 139 -11.64 -18.16 10.58
CA LYS A 139 -10.56 -17.77 11.50
C LYS A 139 -10.84 -16.51 12.31
N LYS A 140 -11.72 -15.62 11.81
CA LYS A 140 -11.99 -14.32 12.41
C LYS A 140 -13.47 -13.95 12.30
N LYS A 141 -14.00 -13.25 13.31
CA LYS A 141 -15.35 -12.66 13.27
C LYS A 141 -15.32 -11.30 12.59
N LYS A 142 -16.47 -10.86 12.10
CA LYS A 142 -16.69 -9.48 11.64
C LYS A 142 -16.32 -8.52 12.77
N GLY A 143 -15.47 -7.54 12.46
CA GLY A 143 -15.09 -6.49 13.38
C GLY A 143 -16.17 -5.41 13.49
N TYR A 144 -16.29 -4.81 14.67
CA TYR A 144 -16.98 -3.54 14.80
C TYR A 144 -16.35 -2.52 13.85
N TYR A 145 -17.16 -1.72 13.16
CA TYR A 145 -16.70 -0.71 12.19
C TYR A 145 -16.08 -1.25 10.87
N GLY A 146 -16.15 -2.56 10.61
CA GLY A 146 -15.48 -3.14 9.44
C GLY A 146 -16.07 -2.72 8.09
N ASN A 147 -17.39 -2.50 8.01
CA ASN A 147 -18.02 -2.03 6.77
C ASN A 147 -17.64 -0.57 6.49
N GLU A 148 -17.64 0.24 7.55
CA GLU A 148 -17.30 1.65 7.55
C GLU A 148 -15.84 1.85 7.14
N ALA A 149 -14.92 1.07 7.73
CA ALA A 149 -13.50 1.07 7.36
C ALA A 149 -13.27 0.70 5.89
N LYS A 150 -13.97 -0.33 5.39
CA LYS A 150 -13.91 -0.69 3.98
C LYS A 150 -14.39 0.44 3.07
N VAL A 151 -15.56 1.02 3.36
CA VAL A 151 -16.13 2.11 2.56
C VAL A 151 -15.20 3.33 2.58
N TYR A 152 -14.61 3.63 3.72
CA TYR A 152 -13.64 4.70 3.84
C TYR A 152 -12.40 4.45 2.97
N LEU A 153 -11.78 3.27 3.07
CA LEU A 153 -10.66 2.91 2.19
C LEU A 153 -11.04 2.97 0.71
N GLN A 154 -12.24 2.50 0.34
CA GLN A 154 -12.74 2.63 -1.04
C GLN A 154 -12.80 4.09 -1.50
N SER A 155 -13.26 5.00 -0.64
CA SER A 155 -13.35 6.42 -0.98
C SER A 155 -11.98 7.05 -1.28
N LEU A 156 -10.92 6.53 -0.67
CA LEU A 156 -9.55 7.00 -0.85
C LEU A 156 -8.90 6.44 -2.12
N ILE A 157 -9.07 5.13 -2.39
CA ILE A 157 -8.21 4.44 -3.36
C ILE A 157 -8.94 3.68 -4.47
N LEU A 158 -10.25 3.38 -4.36
CA LEU A 158 -10.92 2.57 -5.38
C LEU A 158 -10.99 3.31 -6.72
N ASP A 159 -10.69 2.59 -7.81
CA ASP A 159 -10.67 3.08 -9.19
C ASP A 159 -9.69 4.26 -9.38
N ARG A 160 -8.64 4.31 -8.56
CA ARG A 160 -7.57 5.32 -8.60
C ARG A 160 -6.20 4.68 -8.69
N TYR A 161 -5.23 5.46 -9.14
CA TYR A 161 -3.84 5.08 -9.09
C TYR A 161 -3.26 5.37 -7.69
N VAL A 162 -2.39 4.46 -7.24
CA VAL A 162 -1.65 4.60 -5.98
C VAL A 162 -0.18 4.29 -6.19
N PHE A 163 0.65 4.85 -5.32
CA PHE A 163 2.07 4.56 -5.24
C PHE A 163 2.35 3.69 -4.03
N ILE A 164 3.28 2.76 -4.23
CA ILE A 164 3.65 1.76 -3.24
C ILE A 164 5.04 2.06 -2.71
N GLU A 165 5.17 2.02 -1.39
CA GLU A 165 6.44 1.98 -0.70
C GLU A 165 6.52 0.70 0.12
N GLN A 166 7.61 -0.06 -0.05
CA GLN A 166 7.85 -1.29 0.69
C GLN A 166 8.79 -1.04 1.86
N ASP A 167 8.75 -1.96 2.81
CA ASP A 167 9.69 -2.01 3.93
C ASP A 167 10.60 -3.25 3.78
N VAL A 168 11.39 -3.58 4.82
CA VAL A 168 12.37 -4.67 4.82
C VAL A 168 11.83 -5.99 4.25
N ARG A 169 10.61 -6.37 4.62
CA ARG A 169 9.94 -7.58 4.12
C ARG A 169 8.84 -7.21 3.12
N SER A 170 8.96 -7.74 1.90
CA SER A 170 8.06 -7.43 0.79
C SER A 170 6.72 -8.19 0.80
N ARG A 171 6.68 -9.42 1.32
CA ARG A 171 5.47 -10.27 1.32
C ARG A 171 5.26 -11.01 2.63
N ASP A 172 4.00 -11.24 2.98
CA ASP A 172 3.64 -12.08 4.12
C ASP A 172 3.52 -13.57 3.77
N GLN A 173 3.20 -14.39 4.77
CA GLN A 173 3.02 -15.85 4.62
C GLN A 173 1.84 -16.25 3.72
N TYR A 174 0.93 -15.32 3.39
CA TYR A 174 -0.21 -15.55 2.50
C TYR A 174 0.07 -15.06 1.07
N GLY A 175 1.30 -14.62 0.80
CA GLY A 175 1.71 -14.09 -0.51
C GLY A 175 1.22 -12.67 -0.79
N ARG A 176 0.60 -11.97 0.18
CA ARG A 176 0.19 -10.57 -0.01
C ARG A 176 1.42 -9.68 -0.03
N LEU A 177 1.42 -8.69 -0.92
CA LEU A 177 2.40 -7.61 -0.90
C LEU A 177 2.19 -6.78 0.37
N LEU A 178 3.25 -6.55 1.13
CA LEU A 178 3.26 -5.64 2.26
C LEU A 178 3.71 -4.26 1.78
N ALA A 179 2.87 -3.25 2.01
CA ALA A 179 3.12 -1.90 1.52
C ALA A 179 2.58 -0.78 2.43
N TYR A 180 3.28 0.35 2.39
CA TYR A 180 2.74 1.69 2.65
C TYR A 180 2.20 2.25 1.33
N VAL A 181 1.08 2.97 1.40
CA VAL A 181 0.35 3.41 0.19
C VAL A 181 0.16 4.91 0.20
N TYR A 182 0.45 5.52 -0.94
CA TYR A 182 0.23 6.94 -1.19
C TYR A 182 -0.71 7.12 -2.38
N THR A 183 -1.62 8.08 -2.30
CA THR A 183 -2.44 8.51 -3.43
C THR A 183 -1.66 9.45 -4.36
N GLU A 184 -2.24 9.80 -5.50
CA GLU A 184 -1.66 10.77 -6.45
C GLU A 184 -1.44 12.17 -5.86
N ASN A 185 -2.24 12.56 -4.86
CA ASN A 185 -2.05 13.82 -4.13
C ASN A 185 -1.16 13.68 -2.88
N ASN A 186 -0.32 12.64 -2.81
CA ASN A 186 0.60 12.35 -1.71
C ASN A 186 -0.06 12.13 -0.33
N LEU A 187 -1.35 11.77 -0.27
CA LEU A 187 -1.98 11.36 0.99
C LEU A 187 -1.41 10.01 1.41
N PHE A 188 -0.86 9.94 2.62
CA PHE A 188 -0.40 8.67 3.20
C PHE A 188 -1.59 7.89 3.77
N VAL A 189 -2.07 6.91 3.01
CA VAL A 189 -3.33 6.18 3.28
C VAL A 189 -3.28 5.44 4.62
N ASN A 190 -2.15 4.83 4.97
CA ASN A 190 -2.02 4.08 6.23
C ASN A 190 -2.20 5.00 7.45
N ALA A 191 -1.55 6.17 7.43
CA ALA A 191 -1.65 7.18 8.49
C ALA A 191 -3.07 7.74 8.57
N ASP A 192 -3.66 8.08 7.43
CA ASP A 192 -5.01 8.65 7.34
C ASP A 192 -6.09 7.72 7.91
N LEU A 193 -6.00 6.42 7.65
CA LEU A 193 -6.88 5.41 8.23
C LEU A 193 -6.83 5.38 9.77
N ILE A 194 -5.64 5.50 10.35
CA ILE A 194 -5.47 5.52 11.81
C ILE A 194 -6.00 6.83 12.39
N ALA A 195 -5.61 7.96 11.80
CA ALA A 195 -5.97 9.29 12.26
C ALA A 195 -7.50 9.48 12.34
N ASN A 196 -8.23 8.89 11.39
CA ASN A 196 -9.68 8.96 11.32
C ASN A 196 -10.40 7.78 12.02
N GLY A 197 -9.67 6.87 12.67
CA GLY A 197 -10.25 5.79 13.46
C GLY A 197 -10.89 4.67 12.63
N TYR A 198 -10.37 4.41 11.44
CA TYR A 198 -10.79 3.30 10.56
C TYR A 198 -9.86 2.08 10.61
N ALA A 199 -8.70 2.21 11.25
CA ALA A 199 -7.79 1.11 11.54
C ALA A 199 -7.09 1.31 12.90
N VAL A 200 -6.63 0.21 13.50
CA VAL A 200 -5.77 0.24 14.69
C VAL A 200 -4.31 0.02 14.31
N ILE A 201 -3.36 0.44 15.14
CA ILE A 201 -1.94 0.12 14.94
C ILE A 201 -1.69 -1.39 15.08
N MET A 202 -0.87 -1.96 14.19
CA MET A 202 -0.39 -3.33 14.26
C MET A 202 1.09 -3.39 13.87
N SER A 203 1.97 -3.44 14.87
CA SER A 203 3.42 -3.44 14.69
C SER A 203 3.96 -4.86 14.52
N VAL A 204 4.54 -5.16 13.35
CA VAL A 204 5.09 -6.49 13.02
C VAL A 204 6.51 -6.33 12.45
N PRO A 205 7.57 -6.61 13.23
CA PRO A 205 8.94 -6.56 12.75
C PRO A 205 9.19 -7.51 11.56
N PRO A 206 10.09 -7.18 10.62
CA PRO A 206 10.94 -5.98 10.60
C PRO A 206 10.27 -4.72 10.00
N ASN A 207 8.99 -4.80 9.62
CA ASN A 207 8.28 -3.72 8.92
C ASN A 207 7.68 -2.71 9.90
N VAL A 208 8.52 -1.83 10.44
CA VAL A 208 8.15 -0.88 11.51
C VAL A 208 8.53 0.57 11.20
N LYS A 209 8.84 0.88 9.93
CA LYS A 209 9.32 2.21 9.50
C LYS A 209 8.49 3.39 10.01
N HIS A 210 7.16 3.25 10.09
CA HIS A 210 6.23 4.32 10.52
C HIS A 210 5.55 4.07 11.88
N GLN A 211 6.09 3.16 12.71
CA GLN A 211 5.40 2.73 13.95
C GLN A 211 5.12 3.89 14.92
N ASP A 212 6.06 4.83 15.07
CA ASP A 212 5.94 5.92 16.05
C ASP A 212 4.92 6.96 15.59
N GLU A 213 4.88 7.25 14.29
CA GLU A 213 3.85 8.08 13.66
C GLU A 213 2.46 7.48 13.89
N PHE A 214 2.29 6.18 13.59
CA PHE A 214 1.03 5.47 13.77
C PHE A 214 0.58 5.44 15.23
N PHE A 215 1.51 5.28 16.18
CA PHE A 215 1.20 5.30 17.59
C PHE A 215 0.60 6.65 18.00
N ASN A 216 1.25 7.75 17.61
CA ASN A 216 0.78 9.10 17.92
C ASN A 216 -0.58 9.41 17.28
N LEU A 217 -0.78 9.02 16.03
CA LEU A 217 -2.06 9.22 15.33
C LEU A 217 -3.21 8.46 16.02
N GLN A 218 -2.98 7.23 16.47
CA GLN A 218 -4.03 6.49 17.18
C GLN A 218 -4.40 7.14 18.51
N GLN A 219 -3.41 7.65 19.25
CA GLN A 219 -3.65 8.36 20.50
C GLN A 219 -4.51 9.63 20.27
N GLN A 220 -4.26 10.35 19.18
CA GLN A 220 -5.07 11.51 18.78
C GLN A 220 -6.48 11.08 18.35
N ALA A 221 -6.61 10.03 17.54
CA ALA A 221 -7.91 9.52 17.08
C ALA A 221 -8.81 9.12 18.26
N ARG A 222 -8.25 8.47 19.28
CA ARG A 222 -8.95 8.13 20.53
C ARG A 222 -9.39 9.38 21.30
N LYS A 223 -8.47 10.32 21.53
CA LYS A 223 -8.77 11.58 22.22
C LYS A 223 -9.91 12.35 21.53
N ASN A 224 -9.93 12.32 20.21
CA ASN A 224 -10.93 13.01 19.39
C ASN A 224 -12.20 12.18 19.13
N ARG A 225 -12.27 10.95 19.66
CA ARG A 225 -13.40 10.03 19.44
C ARG A 225 -13.70 9.81 17.95
N ALA A 226 -12.66 9.75 17.13
CA ALA A 226 -12.76 9.58 15.69
C ALA A 226 -13.14 8.14 15.32
N GLY A 227 -13.92 7.97 14.25
CA GLY A 227 -14.26 6.66 13.70
C GLY A 227 -14.81 5.68 14.75
N MET A 228 -14.19 4.52 14.87
CA MET A 228 -14.59 3.48 15.81
C MET A 228 -14.48 3.89 17.29
N TRP A 229 -13.65 4.89 17.62
CA TRP A 229 -13.46 5.41 18.97
C TRP A 229 -14.63 6.27 19.46
N GLY A 230 -15.61 6.58 18.59
CA GLY A 230 -16.78 7.40 18.92
C GLY A 230 -17.68 6.88 20.03
N ARG A 231 -17.57 5.59 20.38
CA ARG A 231 -18.38 4.92 21.40
C ARG A 231 -17.59 4.52 22.65
N GLU A 232 -16.32 4.92 22.74
CA GLU A 232 -15.48 4.70 23.93
C GLU A 232 -15.65 5.79 25.01
#